data_AF-A0A843GM42-F1
#
_entry.id   AF-A0A843GM42-F1
#
_cell.length_a   1.000
_cell.length_b   1.000
_cell.length_c   1.000
_cell.angle_alpha   90.00
_cell.angle_beta   90.00
_cell.angle_gamma   90.00
#
_symmetry.space_group_name_H-M   'P 1'
#
loop_
_entity.id
_entity.type
_entity.pdbx_description
1 polymer ?
#
loop_
_entity_poly.entity_id
_entity_poly.type
_entity_poly.pdbx_seq_one_letter_code
_entity_poly.pdbx_strand_id
1 'polypeptide(L)'
;MLSKNGGDDLVITKSLKDVMVLYEHGIPAIAPCSENLFVSDSQYDRLKKKYKRIYLFYDNDEPGIKAMCKIKKQHNDLRVLFLPRHGSDKDISDYRKAHGNKNTVELINKVKSYYEEKDKTSTI
;
A
#
# COMPACT_ATOMS: atom_id res chain seq x y z
N MET A 1 3.06 -15.17 -1.28
CA MET A 1 2.44 -15.45 -2.59
C MET A 1 1.04 -14.87 -2.62
N LEU A 2 0.64 -14.26 -3.73
CA LEU A 2 -0.73 -13.77 -3.91
C LEU A 2 -1.70 -14.94 -4.01
N SER A 3 -2.86 -14.83 -3.37
CA SER A 3 -3.93 -15.81 -3.50
C SER A 3 -4.43 -15.87 -4.95
N LYS A 4 -4.57 -17.09 -5.49
CA LYS A 4 -5.08 -17.31 -6.86
C LYS A 4 -6.47 -16.68 -7.06
N ASN A 5 -7.27 -16.69 -6.00
CA ASN A 5 -8.66 -16.22 -5.97
C ASN A 5 -8.80 -14.76 -5.50
N GLY A 6 -7.69 -14.09 -5.14
CA GLY A 6 -7.72 -12.77 -4.53
C GLY A 6 -7.96 -12.81 -3.02
N GLY A 7 -8.41 -11.70 -2.44
CA GLY A 7 -8.52 -11.52 -1.00
C GLY A 7 -9.20 -10.21 -0.62
N ASP A 8 -9.13 -9.84 0.64
CA ASP A 8 -9.77 -8.59 1.09
C ASP A 8 -8.93 -7.37 0.74
N ASP A 9 -7.62 -7.44 0.93
CA ASP A 9 -6.70 -6.30 0.80
C ASP A 9 -5.53 -6.62 -0.13
N LEU A 10 -5.15 -5.64 -0.96
CA LEU A 10 -3.93 -5.65 -1.77
C LEU A 10 -3.23 -4.30 -1.69
N VAL A 11 -1.91 -4.31 -1.48
CA VAL A 11 -1.08 -3.09 -1.55
C VAL A 11 -0.35 -3.03 -2.89
N ILE A 12 -0.45 -1.89 -3.57
CA ILE A 12 0.39 -1.54 -4.71
C ILE A 12 1.44 -0.56 -4.19
N THR A 13 2.70 -0.98 -4.24
CA THR A 13 3.84 -0.19 -3.79
C THR A 13 4.81 0.08 -4.94
N LYS A 14 5.81 0.92 -4.70
CA LYS A 14 6.78 1.32 -5.72
C LYS A 14 7.83 0.22 -5.97
N SER A 15 8.26 -0.49 -4.92
CA SER A 15 9.44 -1.34 -5.01
C SER A 15 9.23 -2.76 -4.49
N LEU A 16 10.05 -3.70 -4.97
CA LEU A 16 10.06 -5.07 -4.46
C LEU A 16 10.58 -5.16 -3.01
N LYS A 17 11.34 -4.19 -2.53
CA LYS A 17 11.79 -4.15 -1.12
C LYS A 17 10.60 -3.98 -0.19
N ASP A 18 9.69 -3.07 -0.53
CA ASP A 18 8.45 -2.85 0.22
C ASP A 18 7.55 -4.08 0.15
N VAL A 19 7.45 -4.73 -1.02
CA VAL A 19 6.73 -6.00 -1.17
C VAL A 19 7.29 -7.06 -0.22
N MET A 20 8.61 -7.17 -0.08
CA MET A 20 9.24 -8.13 0.83
C MET A 20 8.88 -7.84 2.29
N VAL A 21 8.98 -6.57 2.72
CA VAL A 21 8.61 -6.19 4.10
C VAL A 21 7.14 -6.48 4.36
N LEU A 22 6.23 -6.12 3.45
CA LEU A 22 4.81 -6.42 3.60
C LEU A 22 4.52 -7.93 3.61
N TYR A 23 5.24 -8.69 2.78
CA TYR A 23 5.13 -10.15 2.72
C TYR A 23 5.52 -10.82 4.05
N GLU A 24 6.59 -10.35 4.72
CA GLU A 24 6.97 -10.84 6.06
C GLU A 24 5.85 -10.67 7.10
N HIS A 25 4.93 -9.72 6.88
CA HIS A 25 3.81 -9.44 7.78
C HIS A 25 2.46 -9.98 7.26
N GLY A 26 2.49 -10.87 6.26
CA GLY A 26 1.31 -11.51 5.70
C GLY A 26 0.41 -10.57 4.90
N ILE A 27 0.93 -9.42 4.43
CA ILE A 27 0.16 -8.46 3.64
C ILE A 27 0.41 -8.73 2.15
N PRO A 28 -0.64 -9.01 1.35
CA PRO A 28 -0.50 -9.14 -0.09
C PRO A 28 -0.07 -7.81 -0.72
N ALA A 29 1.03 -7.81 -1.46
CA ALA A 29 1.55 -6.62 -2.12
C ALA A 29 2.12 -6.92 -3.51
N ILE A 30 2.09 -5.91 -4.39
CA ILE A 30 2.73 -5.93 -5.72
C ILE A 30 3.48 -4.62 -5.97
N ALA A 31 4.50 -4.69 -6.82
CA ALA A 31 5.21 -3.53 -7.35
C ALA A 31 5.22 -3.60 -8.89
N PRO A 32 4.84 -2.52 -9.60
CA PRO A 32 4.98 -2.44 -11.06
C PRO A 32 6.45 -2.55 -11.50
N CYS A 33 6.70 -3.07 -12.71
CA CYS A 33 8.06 -3.28 -13.22
C CYS A 33 8.85 -1.99 -13.52
N SER A 34 8.18 -0.84 -13.59
CA SER A 34 8.82 0.45 -13.86
C SER A 34 8.50 1.42 -12.73
N GLU A 35 9.55 2.03 -12.18
CA GLU A 35 9.49 2.93 -11.01
C GLU A 35 8.54 4.13 -11.20
N ASN A 36 8.25 4.49 -12.45
CA ASN A 36 7.42 5.64 -12.80
C ASN A 36 6.02 5.26 -13.29
N LEU A 37 5.67 3.96 -13.31
CA LEU A 37 4.41 3.49 -13.86
C LEU A 37 3.51 2.92 -12.77
N PHE A 38 2.23 3.30 -12.82
CA PHE A 38 1.18 2.51 -12.20
C PHE A 38 0.89 1.27 -13.06
N VAL A 39 0.16 0.30 -12.51
CA VAL A 39 -0.35 -0.83 -13.31
C VAL A 39 -1.25 -0.31 -14.44
N SER A 40 -1.33 -1.03 -15.56
CA SER A 40 -2.24 -0.65 -16.64
C SER A 40 -3.71 -0.74 -16.18
N ASP A 41 -4.61 0.01 -16.80
CA ASP A 41 -6.05 -0.04 -16.48
C ASP A 41 -6.61 -1.48 -16.54
N SER A 42 -6.20 -2.24 -17.56
CA SER A 42 -6.58 -3.65 -17.72
C SER A 42 -6.04 -4.55 -16.60
N GLN A 43 -4.85 -4.28 -16.08
CA GLN A 43 -4.30 -4.98 -14.92
C GLN A 43 -5.06 -4.57 -13.66
N TYR A 44 -5.30 -3.27 -13.48
CA TYR A 44 -6.03 -2.73 -12.34
C TYR A 44 -7.45 -3.29 -12.25
N ASP A 45 -8.18 -3.36 -13.38
CA ASP A 45 -9.51 -3.95 -13.45
C ASP A 45 -9.52 -5.44 -13.05
N ARG A 46 -8.47 -6.19 -13.39
CA ARG A 46 -8.31 -7.58 -12.94
C ARG A 46 -8.05 -7.67 -11.44
N LEU A 47 -7.31 -6.72 -10.87
CA LEU A 47 -7.05 -6.67 -9.43
C LEU A 47 -8.32 -6.31 -8.66
N LYS A 48 -9.11 -5.34 -9.13
CA LYS A 48 -10.40 -4.97 -8.51
C LYS A 48 -11.40 -6.11 -8.45
N LYS A 49 -11.39 -7.01 -9.44
CA LYS A 49 -12.24 -8.22 -9.44
C LYS A 49 -11.80 -9.25 -8.40
N LYS A 50 -10.54 -9.20 -7.97
CA LYS A 50 -9.93 -10.17 -7.04
C LYS A 50 -9.85 -9.63 -5.61
N TYR A 51 -9.73 -8.32 -5.44
CA TYR A 51 -9.49 -7.69 -4.16
C TYR A 51 -10.57 -6.68 -3.83
N LYS A 52 -11.15 -6.78 -2.63
CA LYS A 52 -12.19 -5.85 -2.17
C LYS A 52 -11.64 -4.43 -2.01
N ARG A 53 -10.40 -4.31 -1.55
CA ARG A 53 -9.74 -3.05 -1.23
C ARG A 53 -8.33 -3.05 -1.80
N ILE A 54 -8.00 -1.99 -2.53
CA ILE A 54 -6.66 -1.79 -3.08
C ILE A 54 -6.08 -0.51 -2.50
N TYR A 55 -4.88 -0.64 -1.95
CA TYR A 55 -4.13 0.45 -1.32
C TYR A 55 -2.95 0.85 -2.20
N LEU A 56 -2.72 2.15 -2.35
CA LEU A 56 -1.55 2.71 -3.00
C LEU A 56 -0.58 3.20 -1.93
N PHE A 57 0.64 2.69 -1.91
CA PHE A 57 1.64 2.99 -0.89
C PHE A 57 3.02 3.21 -1.51
N TYR A 58 3.24 4.44 -1.99
CA TYR A 58 4.53 4.88 -2.55
C TYR A 58 5.30 5.72 -1.54
N ASP A 59 6.51 6.09 -1.92
CA ASP A 59 7.42 6.95 -1.16
C ASP A 59 6.71 8.22 -0.67
N ASN A 60 6.99 8.58 0.57
CA ASN A 60 6.46 9.77 1.23
C ASN A 60 7.30 11.03 0.93
N ASP A 61 7.88 11.09 -0.26
CA ASP A 61 8.59 12.25 -0.79
C ASP A 61 7.73 13.02 -1.80
N GLU A 62 8.20 14.19 -2.24
CA GLU A 62 7.42 15.05 -3.13
C GLU A 62 7.04 14.36 -4.47
N PRO A 63 7.95 13.66 -5.18
CA PRO A 63 7.60 12.90 -6.38
C PRO A 63 6.59 11.78 -6.11
N GLY A 64 6.78 10.99 -5.04
CA GLY A 64 5.90 9.89 -4.66
C GLY A 64 4.49 10.38 -4.32
N ILE A 65 4.36 11.45 -3.53
CA ILE A 65 3.08 12.07 -3.21
C ILE A 65 2.39 12.61 -4.47
N LYS A 66 3.11 13.28 -5.38
CA LYS A 66 2.55 13.76 -6.65
C LYS A 66 2.03 12.61 -7.51
N ALA A 67 2.79 11.51 -7.60
CA ALA A 67 2.37 10.31 -8.32
C ALA A 67 1.11 9.69 -7.71
N MET A 68 1.07 9.52 -6.38
CA MET A 68 -0.11 8.99 -5.69
C MET A 68 -1.35 9.86 -5.90
N CYS A 69 -1.21 11.18 -5.81
CA CYS A 69 -2.30 12.11 -6.09
C CYS A 69 -2.82 12.01 -7.53
N LYS A 70 -1.92 11.87 -8.51
CA LYS A 70 -2.29 11.68 -9.93
C LYS A 70 -3.04 10.37 -10.13
N ILE A 71 -2.52 9.27 -9.59
CA ILE A 71 -3.13 7.93 -9.70
C ILE A 71 -4.49 7.91 -9.02
N LYS A 72 -4.62 8.48 -7.81
CA LYS A 72 -5.90 8.58 -7.07
C LYS A 72 -6.96 9.40 -7.82
N LYS A 73 -6.55 10.42 -8.58
CA LYS A 73 -7.47 11.18 -9.45
C LYS A 73 -7.98 10.33 -10.63
N GLN A 74 -7.15 9.43 -11.15
CA GLN A 74 -7.50 8.50 -12.24
C GLN A 74 -8.32 7.30 -11.73
N HIS A 75 -8.06 6.86 -10.49
CA HIS A 75 -8.69 5.71 -9.85
C HIS A 75 -9.20 6.11 -8.47
N ASN A 76 -10.43 6.64 -8.43
CA ASN A 76 -11.03 7.23 -7.24
C ASN A 76 -11.38 6.20 -6.15
N ASP A 77 -11.33 4.90 -6.45
CA ASP A 77 -11.60 3.80 -5.54
C ASP A 77 -10.36 3.33 -4.75
N LEU A 78 -9.15 3.75 -5.16
CA LEU A 78 -7.91 3.45 -4.44
C LEU A 78 -7.85 4.08 -3.05
N ARG A 79 -7.33 3.38 -2.06
CA ARG A 79 -7.00 3.96 -0.75
C ARG A 79 -5.54 4.35 -0.72
N VAL A 80 -5.22 5.62 -0.49
CA VAL A 80 -3.81 6.05 -0.40
C VAL A 80 -3.32 5.90 1.03
N LEU A 81 -2.17 5.23 1.19
CA LEU A 81 -1.45 5.08 2.44
C LEU A 81 -0.26 6.04 2.46
N PHE A 82 -0.03 6.65 3.61
CA PHE A 82 1.15 7.47 3.86
C PHE A 82 1.88 6.93 5.08
N LEU A 83 3.20 6.91 5.00
CA LEU A 83 4.04 6.64 6.17
C LEU A 83 3.90 7.83 7.14
N PRO A 84 3.79 7.60 8.46
CA PRO A 84 3.87 8.69 9.43
C PRO A 84 5.17 9.47 9.24
N ARG A 85 5.09 10.80 9.19
CA ARG A 85 6.26 11.66 9.09
C ARG A 85 7.00 11.70 10.44
N HIS A 86 7.74 10.65 10.74
CA HIS A 86 8.66 10.58 11.85
C HIS A 86 10.07 10.34 11.30
N GLY A 87 10.83 11.42 11.10
CA GLY A 87 12.19 11.34 10.59
C GLY A 87 12.30 11.36 9.06
N SER A 88 13.33 10.71 8.53
CA SER A 88 13.71 10.72 7.10
C SER A 88 13.19 9.51 6.32
N ASP A 89 12.39 8.64 6.94
CA ASP A 89 11.92 7.40 6.31
C ASP A 89 10.95 7.73 5.17
N LYS A 90 11.28 7.24 3.97
CA LYS A 90 10.50 7.53 2.76
C LYS A 90 9.49 6.42 2.48
N ASP A 91 9.88 5.18 2.70
CA ASP A 91 9.05 4.00 2.45
C ASP A 91 9.08 3.03 3.65
N ILE A 92 8.32 1.94 3.56
CA ILE A 92 8.21 0.97 4.66
C ILE A 92 9.50 0.16 4.83
N SER A 93 10.27 -0.01 3.76
CA SER A 93 11.57 -0.68 3.82
C SER A 93 12.62 0.15 4.56
N ASP A 94 12.65 1.47 4.35
CA ASP A 94 13.45 2.43 5.10
C ASP A 94 13.03 2.45 6.57
N TYR A 95 11.73 2.53 6.83
CA TYR A 95 11.19 2.50 8.20
C TYR A 95 11.59 1.21 8.94
N ARG A 96 11.47 0.06 8.27
CA ARG A 96 11.90 -1.24 8.81
C ARG A 96 13.38 -1.25 9.15
N LYS A 97 14.21 -0.67 8.28
CA LYS A 97 15.66 -0.61 8.48
C LYS A 97 16.05 0.30 9.65
N ALA A 98 15.38 1.45 9.80
CA ALA A 98 15.69 2.43 10.82
C ALA A 98 15.13 2.06 12.21
N HIS A 99 13.91 1.52 12.28
CA HIS A 99 13.17 1.32 13.54
C HIS A 99 13.03 -0.16 13.95
N GLY A 100 13.42 -1.07 13.07
CA GLY A 100 13.38 -2.51 13.33
C GLY A 100 11.98 -3.14 13.25
N ASN A 101 11.93 -4.45 13.52
CA ASN A 101 10.73 -5.26 13.28
C ASN A 101 9.55 -4.89 14.18
N LYS A 102 9.80 -4.71 15.48
CA LYS A 102 8.73 -4.45 16.47
C LYS A 102 7.93 -3.19 16.11
N ASN A 103 8.61 -2.10 15.78
CA ASN A 103 7.97 -0.84 15.43
C ASN A 103 7.24 -0.96 14.08
N THR A 104 7.76 -1.75 13.13
CA THR A 104 7.09 -2.01 11.84
C THR A 104 5.77 -2.76 12.04
N VAL A 105 5.75 -3.77 12.92
CA VAL A 105 4.53 -4.51 13.27
C VAL A 105 3.50 -3.59 13.91
N GLU A 106 3.91 -2.76 14.86
CA GLU A 106 3.04 -1.80 15.53
C GLU A 106 2.41 -0.81 14.55
N LEU A 107 3.23 -0.24 13.64
CA LEU A 107 2.76 0.64 12.58
C LEU A 107 1.72 -0.04 11.70
N ILE A 108 2.00 -1.26 11.23
CA ILE A 108 1.08 -2.04 10.40
C ILE A 108 -0.25 -2.28 11.11
N ASN A 109 -0.21 -2.68 12.39
CA ASN A 109 -1.41 -2.96 13.16
C ASN A 109 -2.25 -1.68 13.36
N LYS A 110 -1.60 -0.55 13.64
CA LYS A 110 -2.26 0.75 13.74
C LYS A 110 -2.99 1.14 12.45
N VAL A 111 -2.34 0.93 11.30
CA VAL A 111 -2.95 1.18 9.99
C VAL A 111 -4.15 0.25 9.76
N LYS A 112 -4.04 -1.05 10.08
CA LYS A 112 -5.15 -2.00 9.96
C LYS A 112 -6.36 -1.57 10.80
N SER A 113 -6.16 -1.28 12.08
CA SER A 113 -7.23 -0.83 12.98
C SER A 113 -7.91 0.45 12.49
N TYR A 114 -7.13 1.42 11.99
CA TYR A 114 -7.69 2.66 11.44
C TYR A 114 -8.63 2.41 10.24
N TYR A 115 -8.26 1.53 9.32
CA TYR A 115 -9.12 1.22 8.16
C TYR A 115 -10.28 0.30 8.51
N GLU A 116 -10.13 -0.60 9.48
CA GLU A 116 -11.23 -1.40 10.01
C GLU A 116 -12.30 -0.52 10.68
N GLU A 117 -11.89 0.50 11.44
CA GLU A 117 -12.80 1.48 12.04
C GLU A 117 -13.51 2.33 10.99
N LYS A 118 -12.77 2.83 9.99
CA LYS A 118 -13.37 3.60 8.90
C LYS A 118 -14.39 2.81 8.10
N ASP A 119 -14.11 1.53 7.84
CA ASP A 119 -15.03 0.67 7.09
C ASP A 119 -16.34 0.42 7.85
N LYS A 120 -16.29 0.34 9.18
CA LYS A 120 -17.49 0.24 10.04
C LYS A 120 -18.34 1.52 9.98
N THR A 121 -17.70 2.68 10.02
CA THR A 121 -18.39 3.99 10.01
C THR A 121 -19.01 4.33 8.65
N SER A 122 -18.46 3.83 7.54
CA SER A 122 -19.04 4.00 6.19
C SER A 122 -20.25 3.11 5.89
N THR A 123 -20.65 2.23 6.81
CA THR A 123 -21.79 1.30 6.64
C THR A 123 -23.07 1.78 7.37
N ILE A 124 -23.11 3.03 7.84
CA ILE A 124 -24.27 3.65 8.51
C ILE A 124 -24.80 4.81 7.66
#